data_AF-A0A3Q2Q207-F1
#
_entry.id   AF-A0A3Q2Q207-F1
#
_cell.length_a   1.000
_cell.length_b   1.000
_cell.length_c   1.000
_cell.angle_alpha   90.00
_cell.angle_beta   90.00
_cell.angle_gamma   90.00
#
_symmetry.space_group_name_H-M   'P 1'
#
loop_
_entity.id
_entity.type
_entity.pdbx_description
1 polymer ?
#
loop_
_entity_poly.entity_id
_entity_poly.type
_entity_poly.pdbx_seq_one_letter_code
_entity_poly.pdbx_strand_id
1 'polypeptide(L)'
;MQNVTFPSAVTAGSVGFLDQPSVVFVRLQEAVLLDSVLEVSIPVRFLFLLLVPPSSNMDYQQMGRSIATLMSDKVPFSHQAENQQDLVTAINRFLDCSVVLPPSEVNKRSLYSPGGPGKASEVPLRRSGRLFGGLIRDVTQRYPQYVSDIKDALNPQCMAAIIFIYFAALSPAITFGGLLGEKTEGLIGVSELIVATAVQGVVFSVLGAQPLLVIGFSGPLLVFEEAFYNFCKDNEIEYLTGRVWIGFWLVLIVIVTVALEGSILVRFVSRFTQEIFSFLISLIFIYETFAKLVKVSSEACRPPSEETAETVSPAPSQIFKEHPLQTCFQGNSSTSLCNSSMTAGSPGKTAGEPNTALLSLVLMTGTFFIAFYLRKFKNSSFFPGRVRRIIGDFGVPIAILIMVLVDYSVEDTYTQVRVELCSLH
;
A
#
# COMPACT_ATOMS: atom_id res chain seq x y z
N MET A 1 41.71 -5.33 2.08
CA MET A 1 41.83 -4.36 3.19
C MET A 1 40.59 -4.51 4.05
N GLN A 2 40.74 -4.83 5.34
CA GLN A 2 39.60 -5.03 6.25
C GLN A 2 38.95 -3.69 6.60
N ASN A 3 37.62 -3.68 6.74
CA ASN A 3 36.88 -2.56 7.34
C ASN A 3 37.19 -2.52 8.85
N VAL A 4 38.31 -1.92 9.23
CA VAL A 4 38.64 -1.68 10.64
C VAL A 4 37.97 -0.39 11.08
N THR A 5 36.71 -0.48 11.50
CA THR A 5 36.07 0.59 12.27
C THR A 5 36.81 0.68 13.60
N PHE A 6 37.64 1.70 13.78
CA PHE A 6 38.32 1.91 15.06
C PHE A 6 37.31 2.47 16.08
N PRO A 7 37.08 1.80 17.21
CA PRO A 7 36.09 2.23 18.19
C PRO A 7 36.50 3.55 18.87
N SER A 8 35.53 4.46 18.93
CA SER A 8 35.63 5.78 19.53
C SER A 8 34.61 5.95 20.66
N ALA A 9 35.03 6.52 21.78
CA ALA A 9 34.14 6.91 22.86
C ALA A 9 33.84 8.41 22.79
N VAL A 10 32.58 8.79 22.96
CA VAL A 10 32.11 10.18 22.98
C VAL A 10 31.36 10.40 24.29
N THR A 11 31.88 11.30 25.14
CA THR A 11 31.28 11.65 26.43
C THR A 11 30.93 13.13 26.42
N ALA A 12 29.66 13.45 26.71
CA ALA A 12 29.17 14.81 26.79
C ALA A 12 28.40 15.00 28.11
N GLY A 13 28.71 16.04 28.87
CA GLY A 13 28.09 16.28 30.18
C GLY A 13 28.22 17.72 30.65
N SER A 14 27.43 18.08 31.66
CA SER A 14 27.49 19.40 32.29
C SER A 14 28.18 19.33 33.65
N VAL A 15 29.04 20.30 33.94
CA VAL A 15 29.84 20.33 35.18
C VAL A 15 29.96 21.75 35.73
N GLY A 16 29.69 21.92 37.03
CA GLY A 16 29.56 23.23 37.69
C GLY A 16 30.84 23.97 38.05
N PHE A 17 32.04 23.41 37.79
CA PHE A 17 33.32 24.09 38.06
C PHE A 17 33.92 24.81 36.85
N LEU A 18 33.29 24.71 35.69
CA LEU A 18 33.74 25.35 34.45
C LEU A 18 33.07 26.71 34.29
N ASP A 19 33.85 27.73 33.90
CA ASP A 19 33.32 29.04 33.49
C ASP A 19 32.99 29.11 31.99
N GLN A 20 33.59 28.22 31.18
CA GLN A 20 33.44 28.16 29.73
C GLN A 20 33.33 26.70 29.24
N PRO A 21 32.61 26.43 28.14
CA PRO A 21 32.56 25.09 27.56
C PRO A 21 33.94 24.66 27.06
N SER A 22 34.33 23.43 27.41
CA SER A 22 35.63 22.86 27.05
C SER A 22 35.44 21.59 26.21
N VAL A 23 36.23 21.48 25.15
CA VAL A 23 36.23 20.35 24.22
C VAL A 23 37.63 19.77 24.17
N VAL A 24 37.75 18.48 24.44
CA VAL A 24 39.03 17.75 24.40
C VAL A 24 38.90 16.54 23.50
N PHE A 25 39.81 16.41 22.54
CA PHE A 25 39.96 15.22 21.70
C PHE A 25 41.28 14.55 22.03
N VAL A 26 41.22 13.28 22.44
CA VAL A 26 42.38 12.47 22.84
C VAL A 26 42.52 11.29 21.91
N ARG A 27 43.69 11.15 21.30
CA ARG A 27 44.09 9.98 20.50
C ARG A 27 45.09 9.17 21.31
N LEU A 28 44.70 7.97 21.72
CA LEU A 28 45.60 7.03 22.40
C LEU A 28 46.55 6.38 21.38
N GLN A 29 47.81 6.17 21.80
CA GLN A 29 48.84 5.55 20.96
C GLN A 29 48.42 4.12 20.57
N GLU A 30 47.99 3.35 21.56
CA GLU A 30 47.39 2.01 21.45
C GLU A 30 45.92 2.04 21.90
N ALA A 31 45.14 1.03 21.54
CA ALA A 31 43.73 0.94 21.92
C ALA A 31 43.58 0.30 23.31
N VAL A 32 42.88 0.98 24.22
CA VAL A 32 42.80 0.61 25.65
C VAL A 32 41.35 0.34 26.06
N LEU A 33 41.12 -0.71 26.85
CA LEU A 33 39.81 -1.01 27.44
C LEU A 33 39.54 -0.03 28.59
N LEU A 34 38.40 0.68 28.51
CA LEU A 34 37.96 1.67 29.49
C LEU A 34 36.69 1.17 30.21
N ASP A 35 36.86 0.10 30.99
CA ASP A 35 35.75 -0.63 31.66
C ASP A 35 34.90 0.25 32.61
N SER A 36 35.43 1.39 33.07
CA SER A 36 34.70 2.35 33.92
C SER A 36 33.89 3.40 33.14
N VAL A 37 33.99 3.45 31.81
CA VAL A 37 33.42 4.53 30.97
C VAL A 37 32.40 4.01 29.95
N LEU A 38 32.49 2.74 29.55
CA LEU A 38 31.59 2.11 28.59
C LEU A 38 30.88 0.90 29.19
N GLU A 39 29.59 0.77 28.94
CA GLU A 39 28.78 -0.41 29.29
C GLU A 39 29.16 -1.67 28.49
N VAL A 40 29.98 -1.51 27.44
CA VAL A 40 30.49 -2.59 26.58
C VAL A 40 32.02 -2.49 26.51
N SER A 41 32.71 -3.60 26.80
CA SER A 41 34.18 -3.70 26.84
C SER A 41 34.80 -3.70 25.43
N ILE A 42 34.87 -2.52 24.83
CA ILE A 42 35.44 -2.28 23.49
C ILE A 42 36.75 -1.48 23.66
N PRO A 43 37.89 -1.90 23.06
CA PRO A 43 39.18 -1.23 23.25
C PRO A 43 39.23 0.10 22.48
N VAL A 44 39.05 1.21 23.17
CA VAL A 44 38.91 2.56 22.59
C VAL A 44 40.27 3.11 22.15
N ARG A 45 40.32 3.76 20.97
CA ARG A 45 41.52 4.50 20.52
C ARG A 45 41.34 6.02 20.48
N PHE A 46 40.12 6.48 20.20
CA PHE A 46 39.77 7.90 20.12
C PHE A 46 38.74 8.23 21.19
N LEU A 47 39.01 9.25 22.01
CA LEU A 47 38.13 9.73 23.05
C LEU A 47 37.80 11.20 22.80
N PHE A 48 36.51 11.52 22.74
CA PHE A 48 36.02 12.89 22.64
C PHE A 48 35.27 13.25 23.92
N LEU A 49 35.70 14.33 24.58
CA LEU A 49 35.10 14.84 25.81
C LEU A 49 34.54 16.25 25.56
N LEU A 50 33.26 16.42 25.84
CA LEU A 50 32.56 17.71 25.83
C LEU A 50 32.04 18.02 27.23
N LEU A 51 32.60 19.06 27.85
CA LEU A 51 32.21 19.52 29.18
C LEU A 51 31.63 20.93 29.09
N VAL A 52 30.41 21.11 29.57
CA VAL A 52 29.61 22.32 29.34
C VAL A 52 29.14 22.93 30.67
N PRO A 53 29.34 24.23 30.93
CA PRO A 53 28.90 24.83 32.18
C PRO A 53 27.37 24.90 32.26
N PRO A 54 26.74 24.66 33.43
CA PRO A 54 25.28 24.61 33.57
C PRO A 54 24.59 25.97 33.33
N SER A 55 25.36 27.06 33.28
CA SER A 55 24.91 28.41 32.93
C SER A 55 24.73 28.63 31.42
N SER A 56 25.22 27.73 30.57
CA SER A 56 25.12 27.87 29.12
C SER A 56 23.88 27.16 28.55
N ASN A 57 23.11 27.89 27.73
CA ASN A 57 21.93 27.37 27.05
C ASN A 57 22.34 26.56 25.79
N MET A 58 23.09 25.47 26.02
CA MET A 58 23.63 24.60 24.97
C MET A 58 23.22 23.15 25.21
N ASP A 59 22.54 22.56 24.23
CA ASP A 59 22.15 21.15 24.24
C ASP A 59 23.36 20.21 24.01
N TYR A 60 24.15 20.03 25.07
CA TYR A 60 25.32 19.14 25.09
C TYR A 60 24.98 17.70 24.67
N GLN A 61 23.75 17.23 24.94
CA GLN A 61 23.26 15.93 24.49
C GLN A 61 23.10 15.85 22.96
N GLN A 62 22.57 16.90 22.32
CA GLN A 62 22.46 16.94 20.85
C GLN A 62 23.83 17.03 20.22
N MET A 63 24.71 17.89 20.75
CA MET A 63 26.08 18.05 20.24
C MET A 63 26.90 16.76 20.38
N GLY A 64 26.77 16.04 21.51
CA GLY A 64 27.37 14.71 21.70
C GLY A 64 26.85 13.67 20.70
N ARG A 65 25.55 13.65 20.40
CA ARG A 65 24.98 12.75 19.39
C ARG A 65 25.47 13.05 17.97
N SER A 66 25.57 14.33 17.60
CA SER A 66 26.10 14.74 16.30
C SER A 66 27.56 14.33 16.13
N ILE A 67 28.38 14.46 17.17
CA ILE A 67 29.80 14.09 17.14
C ILE A 67 29.97 12.56 17.19
N ALA A 68 29.14 11.84 17.94
CA ALA A 68 29.10 10.37 17.86
C ALA A 68 28.72 9.88 16.45
N THR A 69 27.84 10.60 15.74
CA THR A 69 27.50 10.31 14.34
C THR A 69 28.69 10.57 13.41
N LEU A 70 29.36 11.72 13.56
CA LEU A 70 30.59 12.06 12.81
C LEU A 70 31.69 11.02 13.00
N MET A 71 31.91 10.56 14.24
CA MET A 71 32.93 9.56 14.58
C MET A 71 32.55 8.13 14.16
N SER A 72 31.26 7.85 13.94
CA SER A 72 30.77 6.55 13.45
C SER A 72 30.71 6.45 11.92
N ASP A 73 30.73 7.57 11.19
CA ASP A 73 30.67 7.56 9.73
C ASP A 73 32.04 7.24 9.11
N LYS A 74 32.03 6.58 7.94
CA LYS A 74 33.21 6.00 7.28
C LYS A 74 34.09 7.04 6.57
N VAL A 75 34.07 8.30 7.01
CA VAL A 75 34.82 9.37 6.36
C VAL A 75 36.30 9.23 6.74
N PRO A 76 37.22 8.93 5.79
CA PRO A 76 38.58 8.49 6.12
C PRO A 76 39.44 9.54 6.85
N PHE A 77 39.04 10.82 6.82
CA PHE A 77 39.80 11.93 7.38
C PHE A 77 39.75 12.04 8.91
N SER A 78 38.68 11.60 9.59
CA SER A 78 38.60 11.63 11.06
C SER A 78 39.75 10.85 11.71
N HIS A 79 40.09 9.70 11.13
CA HIS A 79 41.14 8.81 11.64
C HIS A 79 42.56 9.19 11.20
N GLN A 80 42.70 10.17 10.29
CA GLN A 80 43.96 10.63 9.72
C GLN A 80 44.38 12.03 10.18
N ALA A 81 43.56 12.71 11.01
CA ALA A 81 43.93 13.98 11.61
C ALA A 81 45.13 13.81 12.56
N GLU A 82 46.22 14.53 12.27
CA GLU A 82 47.41 14.60 13.12
C GLU A 82 47.52 15.97 13.81
N ASN A 83 46.99 17.03 13.20
CA ASN A 83 46.94 18.38 13.75
C ASN A 83 45.51 18.84 14.07
N GLN A 84 45.40 19.84 14.95
CA GLN A 84 44.12 20.52 15.26
C GLN A 84 43.44 21.09 14.00
N GLN A 85 44.22 21.59 13.05
CA GLN A 85 43.71 22.12 11.78
C GLN A 85 43.04 21.04 10.94
N ASP A 86 43.61 19.82 10.88
CA ASP A 86 43.05 18.68 10.14
C ASP A 86 41.70 18.25 10.73
N LEU A 87 41.59 18.23 12.07
CA LEU A 87 40.36 17.91 12.77
C LEU A 87 39.27 18.96 12.51
N VAL A 88 39.61 20.26 12.54
CA VAL A 88 38.68 21.34 12.20
C VAL A 88 38.25 21.26 10.74
N THR A 89 39.15 20.93 9.81
CA THR A 89 38.83 20.70 8.40
C THR A 89 37.91 19.49 8.20
N ALA A 90 38.13 18.39 8.94
CA ALA A 90 37.26 17.22 8.91
C ALA A 90 35.85 17.53 9.44
N ILE A 91 35.75 18.29 10.54
CA ILE A 91 34.47 18.75 11.11
C ILE A 91 33.72 19.67 10.14
N ASN A 92 34.38 20.68 9.55
CA ASN A 92 33.75 21.58 8.58
C ASN A 92 33.23 20.81 7.36
N ARG A 93 34.01 19.85 6.84
CA ARG A 93 33.59 19.01 5.71
C ARG A 93 32.42 18.09 6.05
N PHE A 94 32.34 17.58 7.28
CA PHE A 94 31.15 16.86 7.76
C PHE A 94 29.95 17.80 7.86
N LEU A 95 30.14 19.01 8.40
CA LEU A 95 29.09 20.01 8.52
C LEU A 95 28.50 20.36 7.14
N ASP A 96 29.35 20.60 6.13
CA ASP A 96 28.95 20.81 4.72
C ASP A 96 28.09 19.66 4.17
N CYS A 97 28.38 18.41 4.55
CA CYS A 97 27.58 17.24 4.15
C CYS A 97 26.29 17.09 4.98
N SER A 98 26.25 17.63 6.19
CA SER A 98 25.11 17.56 7.12
C SER A 98 24.15 18.75 7.06
N VAL A 99 24.42 19.77 6.24
CA VAL A 99 23.52 20.94 6.11
C VAL A 99 22.15 20.47 5.61
N VAL A 100 21.19 20.44 6.54
CA VAL A 100 19.78 20.27 6.23
C VAL A 100 19.31 21.52 5.47
N LEU A 101 19.26 21.41 4.14
CA LEU A 101 18.75 22.47 3.28
C LEU A 101 17.27 22.75 3.64
N PRO A 102 16.89 24.01 3.95
CA PRO A 102 15.48 24.38 3.91
C PRO A 102 14.97 24.19 2.47
N PRO A 103 13.71 23.74 2.26
CA PRO A 103 13.25 23.16 0.99
C PRO A 103 13.22 24.11 -0.23
N SER A 104 13.60 25.38 -0.07
CA SER A 104 13.50 26.42 -1.11
C SER A 104 14.77 26.62 -1.94
N GLU A 105 15.98 26.33 -1.40
CA GLU A 105 17.25 26.78 -2.01
C GLU A 105 18.06 25.71 -2.77
N VAL A 106 17.49 24.53 -3.00
CA VAL A 106 18.16 23.40 -3.71
C VAL A 106 18.67 23.78 -5.12
N ASN A 107 18.09 24.82 -5.74
CA ASN A 107 18.22 25.07 -7.18
C ASN A 107 19.38 26.00 -7.60
N LYS A 108 20.23 26.49 -6.68
CA LYS A 108 21.25 27.53 -7.00
C LYS A 108 22.72 27.18 -6.76
N ARG A 109 23.08 26.14 -5.99
CA ARG A 109 24.48 25.83 -5.65
C ARG A 109 25.12 24.64 -6.36
N SER A 110 24.37 23.85 -7.13
CA SER A 110 24.91 22.77 -7.96
C SER A 110 25.74 23.26 -9.18
N LEU A 111 25.92 24.58 -9.35
CA LEU A 111 26.81 25.17 -10.37
C LEU A 111 28.28 25.31 -9.94
N TYR A 112 28.61 25.18 -8.66
CA TYR A 112 29.97 25.40 -8.15
C TYR A 112 30.48 24.20 -7.36
N SER A 113 30.82 23.12 -8.07
CA SER A 113 31.67 22.04 -7.54
C SER A 113 32.81 21.77 -8.52
N PRO A 114 34.01 22.33 -8.30
CA PRO A 114 35.16 22.11 -9.17
C PRO A 114 35.89 20.81 -8.79
N GLY A 115 35.81 19.80 -9.66
CA GLY A 115 36.76 18.68 -9.70
C GLY A 115 36.25 17.32 -9.22
N GLY A 116 36.14 16.36 -10.15
CA GLY A 116 35.93 14.94 -9.84
C GLY A 116 35.25 14.16 -10.98
N PRO A 117 35.98 13.30 -11.73
CA PRO A 117 35.36 12.45 -12.76
C PRO A 117 34.74 11.21 -12.12
N GLY A 118 33.51 11.33 -11.62
CA GLY A 118 32.83 10.20 -10.97
C GLY A 118 31.34 10.43 -10.73
N LYS A 119 30.51 10.02 -11.71
CA LYS A 119 29.03 10.01 -11.68
C LYS A 119 28.40 11.29 -11.14
N ALA A 120 28.05 12.20 -12.04
CA ALA A 120 27.17 13.33 -11.73
C ALA A 120 25.92 12.84 -10.98
N SER A 121 25.59 13.49 -9.87
CA SER A 121 24.33 13.30 -9.15
C SER A 121 23.18 13.77 -10.05
N GLU A 122 22.64 12.88 -10.86
CA GLU A 122 21.58 13.21 -11.81
C GLU A 122 20.34 13.75 -11.10
N VAL A 123 19.98 14.99 -11.40
CA VAL A 123 18.73 15.60 -10.90
C VAL A 123 17.56 14.75 -11.39
N PRO A 124 16.74 14.17 -10.49
CA PRO A 124 15.69 13.22 -10.86
C PRO A 124 14.69 13.86 -11.82
N LEU A 125 14.28 13.11 -12.85
CA LEU A 125 13.31 13.52 -13.88
C LEU A 125 13.73 14.75 -14.74
N ARG A 126 15.03 15.07 -14.89
CA ARG A 126 15.49 16.10 -15.85
C ARG A 126 15.21 15.66 -17.31
N ARG A 127 14.85 16.62 -18.18
CA ARG A 127 14.69 16.38 -19.63
C ARG A 127 15.93 15.73 -20.24
N SER A 128 15.76 14.62 -20.96
CA SER A 128 16.85 13.99 -21.73
C SER A 128 17.00 14.65 -23.10
N GLY A 129 15.89 15.14 -23.68
CA GLY A 129 15.88 15.81 -24.99
C GLY A 129 16.02 14.82 -26.16
N ARG A 130 15.71 13.54 -25.91
CA ARG A 130 15.69 12.46 -26.90
C ARG A 130 14.34 11.78 -26.82
N LEU A 131 13.76 11.38 -27.95
CA LEU A 131 12.54 10.56 -27.95
C LEU A 131 12.77 9.29 -27.11
N PHE A 132 11.84 9.01 -26.20
CA PHE A 132 11.93 7.91 -25.22
C PHE A 132 13.12 7.97 -24.24
N GLY A 133 13.85 9.10 -24.16
CA GLY A 133 15.05 9.22 -23.32
C GLY A 133 14.82 8.94 -21.84
N GLY A 134 13.66 9.32 -21.30
CA GLY A 134 13.23 8.97 -19.95
C GLY A 134 13.07 7.45 -19.76
N LEU A 135 12.26 6.81 -20.61
CA LEU A 135 11.99 5.36 -20.56
C LEU A 135 13.28 4.54 -20.67
N ILE A 136 14.18 4.89 -21.58
CA ILE A 136 15.45 4.18 -21.78
C ILE A 136 16.32 4.25 -20.50
N ARG A 137 16.36 5.41 -19.83
CA ARG A 137 17.09 5.56 -18.57
C ARG A 137 16.48 4.69 -17.48
N ASP A 138 15.16 4.70 -17.33
CA ASP A 138 14.47 3.95 -16.29
C ASP A 138 14.66 2.43 -16.47
N VAL A 139 14.58 1.92 -17.71
CA VAL A 139 14.90 0.52 -18.06
C VAL A 139 16.36 0.18 -17.75
N THR A 140 17.30 1.05 -18.15
CA THR A 140 18.75 0.83 -17.93
C THR A 140 19.11 0.79 -16.44
N GLN A 141 18.40 1.57 -15.61
CA GLN A 141 18.62 1.59 -14.16
C GLN A 141 17.93 0.44 -13.44
N ARG A 142 16.72 0.02 -13.88
CA ARG A 142 15.94 -1.03 -13.20
C ARG A 142 16.40 -2.44 -13.54
N TYR A 143 16.57 -2.76 -14.82
CA TYR A 143 16.74 -4.15 -15.27
C TYR A 143 17.91 -4.90 -14.60
N PRO A 144 19.08 -4.28 -14.31
CA PRO A 144 20.15 -4.95 -13.56
C PRO A 144 19.78 -5.42 -12.15
N GLN A 145 18.78 -4.81 -11.51
CA GLN A 145 18.35 -5.12 -10.14
C GLN A 145 17.31 -6.26 -10.09
N TYR A 146 16.69 -6.61 -11.22
CA TYR A 146 15.61 -7.60 -11.28
C TYR A 146 16.04 -8.99 -10.79
N VAL A 147 17.30 -9.37 -11.01
CA VAL A 147 17.86 -10.67 -10.56
C VAL A 147 18.11 -10.70 -9.04
N SER A 148 18.34 -9.56 -8.39
CA SER A 148 18.35 -9.48 -6.92
C SER A 148 16.95 -9.52 -6.35
N ASP A 149 15.98 -8.83 -6.96
CA ASP A 149 14.59 -8.78 -6.49
C ASP A 149 13.99 -10.20 -6.30
N ILE A 150 14.25 -11.11 -7.25
CA ILE A 150 13.80 -12.52 -7.18
C ILE A 150 14.44 -13.29 -6.01
N LYS A 151 15.69 -12.98 -5.65
CA LYS A 151 16.40 -13.63 -4.53
C LYS A 151 15.91 -13.11 -3.18
N ASP A 152 15.67 -11.80 -3.09
CA ASP A 152 15.20 -11.15 -1.87
C ASP A 152 13.74 -11.52 -1.54
N ALA A 153 12.94 -11.88 -2.55
CA ALA A 153 11.57 -12.36 -2.40
C ALA A 153 11.42 -13.69 -1.63
N LEU A 154 12.51 -14.47 -1.45
CA LEU A 154 12.50 -15.75 -0.72
C LEU A 154 12.46 -15.60 0.82
N ASN A 155 12.33 -14.38 1.34
CA ASN A 155 12.15 -14.13 2.78
C ASN A 155 10.73 -14.55 3.24
N PRO A 156 10.57 -15.30 4.36
CA PRO A 156 9.24 -15.67 4.90
C PRO A 156 8.33 -14.46 5.21
N GLN A 157 8.86 -13.25 5.40
CA GLN A 157 8.05 -12.03 5.54
C GLN A 157 7.30 -11.67 4.25
N CYS A 158 7.85 -12.01 3.08
CA CYS A 158 7.21 -11.82 1.79
C CYS A 158 5.97 -12.71 1.64
N MET A 159 5.99 -13.93 2.20
CA MET A 159 4.83 -14.84 2.18
C MET A 159 3.60 -14.23 2.89
N ALA A 160 3.80 -13.60 4.04
CA ALA A 160 2.72 -12.91 4.75
C ALA A 160 2.14 -11.73 3.92
N ALA A 161 3.01 -10.99 3.23
CA ALA A 161 2.61 -9.91 2.33
C ALA A 161 1.83 -10.41 1.10
N ILE A 162 2.24 -11.53 0.48
CA ILE A 162 1.54 -12.14 -0.65
C ILE A 162 0.10 -12.49 -0.26
N ILE A 163 -0.09 -13.18 0.87
CA ILE A 163 -1.42 -13.59 1.35
C ILE A 163 -2.30 -12.37 1.65
N PHE A 164 -1.75 -11.36 2.32
CA PHE A 164 -2.49 -10.14 2.65
C PHE A 164 -2.90 -9.34 1.40
N ILE A 165 -1.97 -9.11 0.47
CA ILE A 165 -2.24 -8.34 -0.76
C ILE A 165 -3.18 -9.11 -1.70
N TYR A 166 -3.13 -10.45 -1.73
CA TYR A 166 -4.09 -11.26 -2.48
C TYR A 166 -5.54 -10.98 -2.08
N PHE A 167 -5.87 -11.08 -0.78
CA PHE A 167 -7.22 -10.76 -0.30
C PHE A 167 -7.59 -9.28 -0.49
N ALA A 168 -6.63 -8.37 -0.28
CA ALA A 168 -6.84 -6.93 -0.48
C ALA A 168 -7.09 -6.53 -1.94
N ALA A 169 -6.58 -7.28 -2.91
CA ALA A 169 -6.82 -7.05 -4.34
C ALA A 169 -8.07 -7.80 -4.85
N LEU A 170 -8.31 -9.01 -4.36
CA LEU A 170 -9.43 -9.86 -4.79
C LEU A 170 -10.80 -9.27 -4.39
N SER A 171 -10.95 -8.76 -3.16
CA SER A 171 -12.24 -8.24 -2.68
C SER A 171 -12.76 -7.03 -3.49
N PRO A 172 -11.94 -6.00 -3.80
CA PRO A 172 -12.32 -4.96 -4.75
C PRO A 172 -12.63 -5.51 -6.15
N ALA A 173 -11.85 -6.46 -6.67
CA ALA A 173 -12.08 -7.03 -7.99
C ALA A 173 -13.43 -7.76 -8.10
N ILE A 174 -13.82 -8.55 -7.11
CA ILE A 174 -15.14 -9.20 -7.07
C ILE A 174 -16.26 -8.14 -6.97
N THR A 175 -16.15 -7.20 -6.01
CA THR A 175 -17.23 -6.22 -5.77
C THR A 175 -17.43 -5.26 -6.94
N PHE A 176 -16.35 -4.76 -7.57
CA PHE A 176 -16.48 -3.93 -8.76
C PHE A 176 -16.87 -4.74 -10.00
N GLY A 177 -16.46 -6.00 -10.12
CA GLY A 177 -16.86 -6.88 -11.23
C GLY A 177 -18.35 -7.20 -11.21
N GLY A 178 -18.94 -7.39 -10.02
CA GLY A 178 -20.38 -7.59 -9.85
C GLY A 178 -21.17 -6.34 -10.24
N LEU A 179 -20.77 -5.17 -9.72
CA LEU A 179 -21.37 -3.88 -10.09
C LEU A 179 -21.23 -3.58 -11.58
N LEU A 180 -20.08 -3.88 -12.19
CA LEU A 180 -19.86 -3.69 -13.63
C LEU A 180 -20.76 -4.62 -14.46
N GLY A 181 -20.97 -5.86 -14.02
CA GLY A 181 -21.91 -6.80 -14.63
C GLY A 181 -23.36 -6.32 -14.58
N GLU A 182 -23.81 -5.81 -13.43
CA GLU A 182 -25.14 -5.20 -13.28
C GLU A 182 -25.33 -3.98 -14.19
N LYS A 183 -24.28 -3.16 -14.35
CA LYS A 183 -24.34 -1.91 -15.15
C LYS A 183 -24.17 -2.09 -16.66
N THR A 184 -23.53 -3.19 -17.09
CA THR A 184 -23.28 -3.50 -18.52
C THR A 184 -24.20 -4.59 -19.07
N GLU A 185 -25.31 -4.88 -18.38
CA GLU A 185 -26.30 -5.91 -18.76
C GLU A 185 -25.65 -7.30 -18.97
N GLY A 186 -24.61 -7.60 -18.19
CA GLY A 186 -23.87 -8.87 -18.23
C GLY A 186 -22.78 -8.98 -19.31
N LEU A 187 -22.48 -7.91 -20.07
CA LEU A 187 -21.43 -7.95 -21.10
C LEU A 187 -20.00 -8.02 -20.52
N ILE A 188 -19.76 -7.43 -19.34
CA ILE A 188 -18.49 -7.54 -18.61
C ILE A 188 -18.80 -7.71 -17.13
N GLY A 189 -18.48 -8.87 -16.56
CA GLY A 189 -18.73 -9.22 -15.18
C GLY A 189 -17.46 -9.48 -14.37
N VAL A 190 -17.63 -10.33 -13.33
CA VAL A 190 -16.58 -10.69 -12.37
C VAL A 190 -15.45 -11.50 -13.02
N SER A 191 -15.79 -12.44 -13.91
CA SER A 191 -14.83 -13.32 -14.58
C SER A 191 -13.82 -12.54 -15.41
N GLU A 192 -14.30 -11.63 -16.25
CA GLU A 192 -13.46 -10.83 -17.15
C GLU A 192 -12.55 -9.91 -16.35
N LEU A 193 -13.08 -9.32 -15.25
CA LEU A 193 -12.31 -8.41 -14.41
C LEU A 193 -11.22 -9.12 -13.60
N ILE A 194 -11.49 -10.31 -13.06
CA ILE A 194 -10.47 -11.13 -12.36
C ILE A 194 -9.38 -11.57 -13.34
N VAL A 195 -9.75 -12.08 -14.52
CA VAL A 195 -8.77 -12.51 -15.55
C VAL A 195 -7.94 -11.33 -16.03
N ALA A 196 -8.56 -10.18 -16.32
CA ALA A 196 -7.85 -8.97 -16.72
C ALA A 196 -6.87 -8.51 -15.65
N THR A 197 -7.31 -8.42 -14.39
CA THR A 197 -6.47 -7.99 -13.26
C THR A 197 -5.29 -8.95 -13.03
N ALA A 198 -5.53 -10.26 -13.14
CA ALA A 198 -4.47 -11.27 -12.99
C ALA A 198 -3.43 -11.18 -14.10
N VAL A 199 -3.84 -11.11 -15.37
CA VAL A 199 -2.93 -11.00 -16.52
C VAL A 199 -2.16 -9.68 -16.48
N GLN A 200 -2.84 -8.56 -16.22
CA GLN A 200 -2.20 -7.25 -16.09
C GLN A 200 -1.20 -7.22 -14.92
N GLY A 201 -1.55 -7.81 -13.77
CA GLY A 201 -0.66 -7.91 -12.61
C GLY A 201 0.60 -8.73 -12.90
N VAL A 202 0.47 -9.88 -13.57
CA VAL A 202 1.63 -10.69 -13.97
C VAL A 202 2.51 -9.92 -14.97
N VAL A 203 1.94 -9.37 -16.05
CA VAL A 203 2.70 -8.62 -17.06
C VAL A 203 3.41 -7.41 -16.45
N PHE A 204 2.74 -6.68 -15.57
CA PHE A 204 3.33 -5.51 -14.90
C PHE A 204 4.38 -5.88 -13.86
N SER A 205 4.23 -6.98 -13.11
CA SER A 205 5.26 -7.44 -12.17
C SER A 205 6.56 -7.91 -12.85
N VAL A 206 6.47 -8.36 -14.10
CA VAL A 206 7.62 -8.78 -14.91
C VAL A 206 8.29 -7.60 -15.64
N LEU A 207 7.51 -6.67 -16.20
CA LEU A 207 8.02 -5.59 -17.06
C LEU A 207 8.07 -4.21 -16.39
N GLY A 208 7.47 -4.04 -15.21
CA GLY A 208 7.30 -2.75 -14.55
C GLY A 208 8.56 -2.21 -13.87
N ALA A 209 8.76 -0.89 -13.97
CA ALA A 209 9.87 -0.19 -13.30
C ALA A 209 9.77 -0.24 -11.76
N GLN A 210 8.57 -0.49 -11.21
CA GLN A 210 8.31 -0.60 -9.77
C GLN A 210 7.28 -1.71 -9.50
N PRO A 211 7.70 -2.97 -9.25
CA PRO A 211 6.80 -4.11 -9.05
C PRO A 211 6.06 -4.09 -7.70
N LEU A 212 6.29 -3.09 -6.84
CA LEU A 212 5.52 -2.88 -5.60
C LEU A 212 4.14 -2.23 -5.86
N LEU A 213 3.87 -1.75 -7.07
CA LEU A 213 2.56 -1.20 -7.42
C LEU A 213 1.59 -2.33 -7.81
N VAL A 214 0.46 -2.40 -7.12
CA VAL A 214 -0.62 -3.33 -7.42
C VAL A 214 -1.60 -2.65 -8.40
N ILE A 215 -1.81 -3.25 -9.56
CA ILE A 215 -2.83 -2.82 -10.52
C ILE A 215 -4.18 -3.41 -10.08
N GLY A 216 -5.23 -2.59 -10.13
CA GLY A 216 -6.59 -3.01 -9.85
C GLY A 216 -7.61 -2.03 -10.42
N PHE A 217 -8.86 -2.47 -10.53
CA PHE A 217 -9.97 -1.64 -10.94
C PHE A 217 -10.34 -0.61 -9.86
N SER A 218 -10.98 0.49 -10.24
CA SER A 218 -11.28 1.59 -9.33
C SER A 218 -12.64 2.24 -9.64
N GLY A 219 -13.25 2.87 -8.63
CA GLY A 219 -14.54 3.55 -8.76
C GLY A 219 -14.65 4.53 -9.95
N PRO A 220 -13.65 5.39 -10.25
CA PRO A 220 -13.69 6.25 -11.43
C PRO A 220 -13.77 5.49 -12.76
N LEU A 221 -13.17 4.30 -12.86
CA LEU A 221 -13.31 3.44 -14.04
C LEU A 221 -14.73 2.88 -14.11
N LEU A 222 -15.34 2.46 -12.99
CA LEU A 222 -16.73 1.99 -12.99
C LEU A 222 -17.70 3.06 -13.52
N VAL A 223 -17.58 4.29 -13.03
CA VAL A 223 -18.43 5.41 -13.45
C VAL A 223 -18.21 5.77 -14.92
N PHE A 224 -16.97 5.70 -15.40
CA PHE A 224 -16.67 5.89 -16.83
C PHE A 224 -17.31 4.80 -17.69
N GLU A 225 -17.20 3.53 -17.29
CA GLU A 225 -17.77 2.39 -18.02
C GLU A 225 -19.29 2.42 -18.04
N GLU A 226 -19.95 2.78 -16.94
CA GLU A 226 -21.41 2.98 -16.88
C GLU A 226 -21.85 4.13 -17.80
N ALA A 227 -21.16 5.26 -17.77
CA ALA A 227 -21.46 6.40 -18.65
C ALA A 227 -21.22 6.06 -20.14
N PHE A 228 -20.14 5.32 -20.44
CA PHE A 228 -19.81 4.91 -21.81
C PHE A 228 -20.77 3.83 -22.33
N TYR A 229 -21.22 2.90 -21.48
CA TYR A 229 -22.24 1.92 -21.82
C TYR A 229 -23.57 2.58 -22.20
N ASN A 230 -24.06 3.50 -21.36
CA ASN A 230 -25.28 4.27 -21.64
C ASN A 230 -25.14 5.10 -22.93
N PHE A 231 -24.00 5.78 -23.13
CA PHE A 231 -23.72 6.52 -24.37
C PHE A 231 -23.74 5.62 -25.62
N CYS A 232 -23.18 4.41 -25.54
CA CYS A 232 -23.23 3.44 -26.64
C CYS A 232 -24.67 3.01 -26.95
N LYS A 233 -25.45 2.72 -25.90
CA LYS A 233 -26.86 2.33 -25.99
C LYS A 233 -27.74 3.41 -26.61
N ASP A 234 -27.56 4.67 -26.21
CA ASP A 234 -28.31 5.82 -26.72
C ASP A 234 -28.02 6.14 -28.20
N ASN A 235 -26.83 5.77 -28.69
CA ASN A 235 -26.38 6.03 -30.08
C ASN A 235 -26.39 4.77 -30.96
N GLU A 236 -26.95 3.65 -30.50
CA GLU A 236 -26.96 2.35 -31.19
C GLU A 236 -25.57 1.83 -31.60
N ILE A 237 -24.52 2.22 -30.85
CA ILE A 237 -23.14 1.78 -31.07
C ILE A 237 -22.88 0.51 -30.24
N GLU A 238 -22.25 -0.50 -30.84
CA GLU A 238 -21.83 -1.69 -30.11
C GLU A 238 -20.76 -1.36 -29.06
N TYR A 239 -21.09 -1.52 -27.78
CA TYR A 239 -20.24 -1.20 -26.63
C TYR A 239 -18.85 -1.85 -26.70
N LEU A 240 -18.76 -3.14 -27.06
CA LEU A 240 -17.47 -3.85 -27.14
C LEU A 240 -16.56 -3.26 -28.22
N THR A 241 -17.11 -3.00 -29.41
CA THR A 241 -16.38 -2.38 -30.52
C THR A 241 -15.94 -0.96 -30.16
N GLY A 242 -16.82 -0.16 -29.53
CA GLY A 242 -16.46 1.16 -29.02
C GLY A 242 -15.34 1.13 -27.97
N ARG A 243 -15.37 0.17 -27.04
CA ARG A 243 -14.34 -0.06 -26.02
C ARG A 243 -12.97 -0.37 -26.65
N VAL A 244 -12.94 -1.16 -27.72
CA VAL A 244 -11.70 -1.47 -28.47
C VAL A 244 -11.12 -0.20 -29.13
N TRP A 245 -11.96 0.65 -29.72
CA TRP A 245 -11.52 1.93 -30.29
C TRP A 245 -10.94 2.89 -29.23
N ILE A 246 -11.55 2.97 -28.04
CA ILE A 246 -10.96 3.70 -26.90
C ILE A 246 -9.59 3.11 -26.53
N GLY A 247 -9.46 1.78 -26.52
CA GLY A 247 -8.19 1.10 -26.31
C GLY A 247 -7.09 1.52 -27.29
N PHE A 248 -7.38 1.59 -28.60
CA PHE A 248 -6.43 2.08 -29.60
C PHE A 248 -6.00 3.53 -29.36
N TRP A 249 -6.94 4.41 -29.03
CA TRP A 249 -6.63 5.81 -28.70
C TRP A 249 -5.81 5.95 -27.41
N LEU A 250 -6.10 5.17 -26.37
CA LEU A 250 -5.31 5.14 -25.14
C LEU A 250 -3.86 4.71 -25.41
N VAL A 251 -3.64 3.66 -26.20
CA VAL A 251 -2.29 3.23 -26.60
C VAL A 251 -1.55 4.33 -27.35
N LEU A 252 -2.19 4.99 -28.31
CA LEU A 252 -1.59 6.11 -29.05
C LEU A 252 -1.21 7.29 -28.14
N ILE A 253 -2.13 7.72 -27.27
CA ILE A 253 -1.92 8.84 -26.33
C ILE A 253 -0.80 8.50 -25.35
N VAL A 254 -0.75 7.27 -24.82
CA VAL A 254 0.33 6.83 -23.92
C VAL A 254 1.68 6.80 -24.63
N ILE A 255 1.77 6.25 -25.84
CA ILE A 255 3.03 6.21 -26.62
C ILE A 255 3.53 7.64 -26.88
N VAL A 256 2.67 8.56 -27.32
CA VAL A 256 3.04 9.97 -27.54
C VAL A 256 3.47 10.65 -26.24
N THR A 257 2.75 10.43 -25.14
CA THR A 257 3.08 11.02 -23.83
C THR A 257 4.41 10.51 -23.28
N VAL A 258 4.72 9.22 -23.45
CA VAL A 258 6.01 8.64 -23.07
C VAL A 258 7.14 9.13 -23.97
N ALA A 259 6.92 9.23 -25.28
CA ALA A 259 7.89 9.74 -26.24
C ALA A 259 8.29 11.21 -25.96
N LEU A 260 7.35 12.03 -25.50
CA LEU A 260 7.52 13.45 -25.12
C LEU A 260 7.97 13.68 -23.67
N GLU A 261 8.40 12.62 -22.96
CA GLU A 261 8.86 12.68 -21.56
C GLU A 261 7.78 13.24 -20.58
N GLY A 262 6.50 12.88 -20.76
CA GLY A 262 5.38 13.38 -19.95
C GLY A 262 5.50 13.15 -18.43
N SER A 263 6.36 12.22 -17.99
CA SER A 263 6.70 12.00 -16.57
C SER A 263 7.27 13.23 -15.86
N ILE A 264 7.76 14.23 -16.61
CA ILE A 264 8.17 15.54 -16.06
C ILE A 264 7.00 16.24 -15.35
N LEU A 265 5.76 16.05 -15.80
CA LEU A 265 4.59 16.69 -15.21
C LEU A 265 4.39 16.26 -13.74
N VAL A 266 4.84 15.04 -13.38
CA VAL A 266 4.81 14.53 -12.00
C VAL A 266 5.64 15.38 -11.05
N ARG A 267 6.65 16.13 -11.54
CA ARG A 267 7.44 17.07 -10.71
C ARG A 267 6.62 18.24 -10.14
N PHE A 268 5.47 18.57 -10.74
CA PHE A 268 4.57 19.59 -10.20
C PHE A 268 3.65 19.04 -9.10
N VAL A 269 3.58 17.71 -8.94
CA VAL A 269 2.81 17.07 -7.86
C VAL A 269 3.61 17.21 -6.56
N SER A 270 3.26 18.24 -5.79
CA SER A 270 3.87 18.52 -4.50
C SER A 270 3.54 17.46 -3.45
N ARG A 271 4.37 17.37 -2.40
CA ARG A 271 4.08 16.53 -1.22
C ARG A 271 2.72 16.83 -0.59
N PHE A 272 2.32 18.11 -0.54
CA PHE A 272 1.00 18.54 -0.07
C PHE A 272 -0.14 17.92 -0.88
N THR A 273 0.00 17.88 -2.21
CA THR A 273 -0.96 17.22 -3.11
C THR A 273 -1.03 15.71 -2.86
N GLN A 274 0.12 15.05 -2.64
CA GLN A 274 0.18 13.61 -2.35
C GLN A 274 -0.47 13.27 -1.00
N GLU A 275 -0.20 14.06 0.04
CA GLU A 275 -0.77 13.87 1.38
C GLU A 275 -2.30 14.03 1.34
N ILE A 276 -2.83 15.09 0.72
CA ILE A 276 -4.28 15.29 0.53
C ILE A 276 -4.92 14.13 -0.24
N PHE A 277 -4.32 13.70 -1.35
CA PHE A 277 -4.86 12.62 -2.18
C PHE A 277 -4.87 11.28 -1.43
N SER A 278 -3.80 10.98 -0.68
CA SER A 278 -3.72 9.77 0.15
C SER A 278 -4.75 9.77 1.29
N PHE A 279 -4.99 10.92 1.91
CA PHE A 279 -6.02 11.08 2.95
C PHE A 279 -7.43 10.91 2.36
N LEU A 280 -7.70 11.51 1.20
CA LEU A 280 -8.99 11.41 0.51
C LEU A 280 -9.32 9.95 0.15
N ILE A 281 -8.38 9.21 -0.46
CA ILE A 281 -8.58 7.79 -0.77
C ILE A 281 -8.82 6.98 0.50
N SER A 282 -8.04 7.23 1.57
CA SER A 282 -8.22 6.54 2.85
C SER A 282 -9.60 6.78 3.44
N LEU A 283 -10.09 8.03 3.39
CA LEU A 283 -11.42 8.41 3.86
C LEU A 283 -12.54 7.76 3.03
N ILE A 284 -12.41 7.75 1.70
CA ILE A 284 -13.37 7.09 0.80
C ILE A 284 -13.44 5.59 1.08
N PHE A 285 -12.30 4.91 1.24
CA PHE A 285 -12.27 3.46 1.49
C PHE A 285 -12.90 3.09 2.85
N ILE A 286 -12.66 3.90 3.89
CA ILE A 286 -13.31 3.75 5.20
C ILE A 286 -14.84 3.96 5.06
N TYR A 287 -15.26 5.03 4.38
CA TYR A 287 -16.68 5.33 4.14
C TYR A 287 -17.38 4.19 3.38
N GLU A 288 -16.77 3.70 2.29
CA GLU A 288 -17.32 2.61 1.48
C GLU A 288 -17.49 1.31 2.29
N THR A 289 -16.54 1.01 3.18
CA THR A 289 -16.62 -0.16 4.07
C THR A 289 -17.83 -0.07 5.00
N PHE A 290 -18.07 1.09 5.63
CA PHE A 290 -19.26 1.31 6.47
C PHE A 290 -20.56 1.36 5.65
N ALA A 291 -20.55 1.94 4.44
CA ALA A 291 -21.72 1.97 3.57
C ALA A 291 -22.15 0.55 3.14
N LYS A 292 -21.19 -0.33 2.83
CA LYS A 292 -21.43 -1.76 2.57
C LYS A 292 -22.06 -2.46 3.78
N LEU A 293 -21.53 -2.25 4.98
CA LEU A 293 -22.11 -2.80 6.22
C LEU A 293 -23.55 -2.31 6.48
N VAL A 294 -23.82 -1.03 6.27
CA VAL A 294 -25.18 -0.46 6.42
C VAL A 294 -26.15 -1.08 5.42
N LYS A 295 -25.72 -1.30 4.16
CA LYS A 295 -26.54 -1.99 3.15
C LYS A 295 -26.92 -3.41 3.62
N VAL A 296 -25.96 -4.21 4.07
CA VAL A 296 -26.21 -5.56 4.62
C VAL A 296 -27.19 -5.53 5.79
N SER A 297 -27.02 -4.58 6.72
CA SER A 297 -27.94 -4.40 7.85
C SER A 297 -29.36 -4.05 7.38
N SER A 298 -29.50 -3.18 6.37
CA SER A 298 -30.82 -2.80 5.83
C SER A 298 -31.53 -3.93 5.09
N GLU A 299 -30.79 -4.81 4.42
CA GLU A 299 -31.33 -5.98 3.72
C GLU A 299 -31.76 -7.08 4.71
N ALA A 300 -30.97 -7.31 5.77
CA ALA A 300 -31.29 -8.27 6.84
C ALA A 300 -32.42 -7.80 7.78
N CYS A 301 -32.64 -6.49 7.94
CA CYS A 301 -33.72 -5.94 8.76
C CYS A 301 -35.12 -5.96 8.10
N ARG A 302 -35.28 -6.52 6.88
CA ARG A 302 -36.57 -6.50 6.17
C ARG A 302 -37.48 -7.66 6.63
N PRO A 303 -38.63 -7.41 7.27
CA PRO A 303 -39.51 -8.46 7.76
C PRO A 303 -40.25 -9.21 6.63
N PRO A 304 -40.59 -10.50 6.80
CA PRO A 304 -41.33 -11.29 5.83
C PRO A 304 -42.86 -11.22 6.04
N SER A 305 -43.49 -10.14 5.57
CA SER A 305 -44.96 -9.93 5.49
C SER A 305 -45.22 -8.58 4.78
N GLU A 306 -46.17 -8.36 3.88
CA GLU A 306 -47.29 -9.15 3.35
C GLU A 306 -47.52 -8.72 1.88
N GLU A 307 -48.10 -9.59 1.03
CA GLU A 307 -48.82 -9.11 -0.15
C GLU A 307 -50.16 -8.54 0.32
N THR A 308 -50.32 -7.21 0.25
CA THR A 308 -51.66 -6.60 0.28
C THR A 308 -51.74 -5.56 -0.82
N ALA A 309 -52.65 -5.78 -1.76
CA ALA A 309 -52.95 -4.82 -2.80
C ALA A 309 -53.81 -3.68 -2.21
N GLU A 310 -53.37 -2.45 -2.37
CA GLU A 310 -54.31 -1.33 -2.53
C GLU A 310 -53.70 -0.23 -3.41
N THR A 311 -54.55 0.42 -4.19
CA THR A 311 -54.16 1.29 -5.32
C THR A 311 -54.48 2.74 -5.00
N VAL A 312 -53.58 3.68 -5.34
CA VAL A 312 -53.86 4.97 -6.02
C VAL A 312 -52.53 5.71 -6.27
N SER A 313 -52.29 6.05 -7.55
CA SER A 313 -51.08 6.68 -8.10
C SER A 313 -51.22 8.22 -8.21
N PRO A 314 -50.22 9.02 -8.67
CA PRO A 314 -48.87 8.70 -9.19
C PRO A 314 -47.75 9.51 -8.46
N ALA A 315 -46.46 9.64 -8.85
CA ALA A 315 -45.54 9.11 -9.89
C ALA A 315 -44.08 9.45 -9.45
N PRO A 316 -43.00 9.06 -10.17
CA PRO A 316 -42.84 7.98 -11.14
C PRO A 316 -41.64 7.05 -10.82
N SER A 317 -41.89 5.76 -10.65
CA SER A 317 -40.94 4.66 -10.89
C SER A 317 -41.76 3.37 -10.94
N GLN A 318 -41.14 2.23 -11.32
CA GLN A 318 -41.80 0.95 -11.60
C GLN A 318 -42.51 0.89 -12.99
N ILE A 319 -42.65 -0.26 -13.67
CA ILE A 319 -42.14 -1.62 -13.38
C ILE A 319 -41.98 -2.45 -14.66
N PHE A 320 -41.18 -3.50 -14.53
CA PHE A 320 -41.11 -4.71 -15.34
C PHE A 320 -42.47 -5.22 -15.91
N LYS A 321 -42.74 -4.89 -17.19
CA LYS A 321 -43.58 -5.61 -18.17
C LYS A 321 -42.87 -5.40 -19.53
N GLU A 322 -42.77 -6.36 -20.44
CA GLU A 322 -43.87 -7.17 -20.98
C GLU A 322 -43.57 -8.69 -21.14
N HIS A 323 -44.65 -9.48 -21.12
CA HIS A 323 -44.75 -10.83 -21.73
C HIS A 323 -45.20 -10.67 -23.22
N PRO A 324 -45.81 -11.65 -23.94
CA PRO A 324 -45.74 -13.12 -23.91
C PRO A 324 -45.42 -13.75 -25.30
N LEU A 325 -45.22 -15.08 -25.36
CA LEU A 325 -45.82 -15.88 -26.44
C LEU A 325 -46.46 -17.14 -25.85
N GLN A 326 -47.71 -17.40 -26.27
CA GLN A 326 -48.61 -18.39 -25.67
C GLN A 326 -49.32 -19.19 -26.76
N THR A 327 -49.15 -20.52 -26.76
CA THR A 327 -49.99 -21.56 -27.39
C THR A 327 -49.34 -22.91 -27.02
N CYS A 328 -50.04 -23.99 -26.65
CA CYS A 328 -51.29 -24.50 -27.20
C CYS A 328 -52.26 -25.09 -26.14
N PHE A 329 -53.56 -24.96 -26.46
CA PHE A 329 -54.69 -25.88 -26.19
C PHE A 329 -54.77 -26.66 -24.86
N GLN A 330 -55.80 -26.31 -24.08
CA GLN A 330 -56.34 -27.14 -23.00
C GLN A 330 -57.55 -27.95 -23.52
N GLY A 331 -57.36 -29.25 -23.71
CA GLY A 331 -58.42 -30.24 -23.94
C GLY A 331 -58.89 -30.86 -22.61
N ASN A 332 -60.17 -31.20 -22.51
CA ASN A 332 -60.79 -31.63 -21.26
C ASN A 332 -60.57 -33.13 -20.96
N SER A 333 -60.83 -33.53 -19.70
CA SER A 333 -60.93 -34.90 -19.15
C SER A 333 -59.67 -35.63 -18.61
N SER A 334 -59.84 -36.13 -17.38
CA SER A 334 -59.37 -37.41 -16.80
C SER A 334 -57.88 -37.79 -16.77
N THR A 335 -57.33 -37.77 -15.55
CA THR A 335 -56.40 -38.77 -14.96
C THR A 335 -55.19 -39.27 -15.76
N SER A 336 -53.98 -38.96 -15.27
CA SER A 336 -52.93 -39.99 -15.08
C SER A 336 -51.88 -39.55 -14.05
N LEU A 337 -51.39 -40.51 -13.25
CA LEU A 337 -50.10 -40.38 -12.56
C LEU A 337 -48.99 -40.57 -13.61
N CYS A 338 -47.98 -39.70 -13.59
CA CYS A 338 -46.63 -40.04 -14.00
C CYS A 338 -45.66 -39.49 -12.95
N ASN A 339 -44.97 -40.38 -12.26
CA ASN A 339 -43.95 -40.03 -11.27
C ASN A 339 -42.56 -40.02 -11.94
N SER A 340 -41.59 -39.37 -11.27
CA SER A 340 -40.14 -39.47 -11.50
C SER A 340 -39.42 -38.49 -12.46
N SER A 341 -38.17 -38.19 -12.05
CA SER A 341 -37.05 -37.48 -12.69
C SER A 341 -37.12 -35.96 -12.93
N MET A 342 -36.52 -35.22 -11.98
CA MET A 342 -35.39 -34.30 -12.18
C MET A 342 -35.46 -33.26 -13.33
N THR A 343 -35.80 -32.01 -12.99
CA THR A 343 -35.18 -30.82 -13.60
C THR A 343 -35.05 -29.68 -12.59
N ALA A 344 -33.83 -29.11 -12.55
CA ALA A 344 -33.36 -28.00 -11.72
C ALA A 344 -34.42 -26.97 -11.23
N GLY A 345 -34.52 -26.82 -9.91
CA GLY A 345 -35.13 -25.66 -9.28
C GLY A 345 -34.21 -24.45 -9.35
N SER A 346 -34.74 -23.30 -9.76
CA SER A 346 -34.03 -22.01 -9.76
C SER A 346 -33.59 -21.61 -8.34
N PRO A 347 -32.38 -21.04 -8.13
CA PRO A 347 -31.91 -20.68 -6.80
C PRO A 347 -32.77 -19.57 -6.20
N GLY A 348 -33.34 -19.84 -5.02
CA GLY A 348 -34.29 -18.96 -4.36
C GLY A 348 -33.64 -17.71 -3.76
N LYS A 349 -34.37 -16.58 -3.82
CA LYS A 349 -34.08 -15.40 -2.99
C LYS A 349 -34.32 -15.77 -1.53
N THR A 350 -33.25 -16.01 -0.77
CA THR A 350 -33.32 -16.30 0.67
C THR A 350 -33.87 -15.09 1.44
N ALA A 351 -34.82 -15.34 2.33
CA ALA A 351 -35.40 -14.32 3.20
C ALA A 351 -34.35 -13.78 4.20
N GLY A 352 -34.47 -12.50 4.58
CA GLY A 352 -33.57 -11.88 5.54
C GLY A 352 -33.81 -12.42 6.95
N GLU A 353 -32.85 -13.17 7.49
CA GLU A 353 -32.88 -13.57 8.89
C GLU A 353 -32.34 -12.47 9.81
N PRO A 354 -33.01 -12.19 10.95
CA PRO A 354 -32.76 -11.00 11.77
C PRO A 354 -31.37 -10.96 12.42
N ASN A 355 -30.68 -12.10 12.55
CA ASN A 355 -29.37 -12.20 13.21
C ASN A 355 -28.19 -11.90 12.27
N THR A 356 -28.40 -11.90 10.94
CA THR A 356 -27.37 -11.71 9.90
C THR A 356 -26.64 -10.35 10.03
N ALA A 357 -27.39 -9.29 10.36
CA ALA A 357 -26.84 -7.93 10.54
C ALA A 357 -25.89 -7.84 11.74
N LEU A 358 -26.22 -8.54 12.83
CA LEU A 358 -25.42 -8.52 14.06
C LEU A 358 -24.16 -9.37 13.89
N LEU A 359 -24.27 -10.56 13.28
CA LEU A 359 -23.13 -11.43 13.01
C LEU A 359 -22.10 -10.75 12.09
N SER A 360 -22.55 -10.10 11.00
CA SER A 360 -21.66 -9.37 10.08
C SER A 360 -20.96 -8.17 10.75
N LEU A 361 -21.65 -7.42 11.61
CA LEU A 361 -21.04 -6.37 12.45
C LEU A 361 -19.96 -6.95 13.40
N VAL A 362 -20.24 -8.08 14.06
CA VAL A 362 -19.30 -8.75 14.96
C VAL A 362 -18.06 -9.26 14.21
N LEU A 363 -18.24 -9.91 13.06
CA LEU A 363 -17.14 -10.42 12.23
C LEU A 363 -16.25 -9.27 11.72
N MET A 364 -16.82 -8.19 11.19
CA MET A 364 -16.05 -7.01 10.76
C MET A 364 -15.27 -6.38 11.92
N THR A 365 -15.98 -6.09 13.03
CA THR A 365 -15.42 -5.37 14.18
C THR A 365 -14.33 -6.19 14.87
N GLY A 366 -14.58 -7.49 15.05
CA GLY A 366 -13.62 -8.39 15.67
C GLY A 366 -12.40 -8.67 14.79
N THR A 367 -12.56 -8.83 13.46
CA THR A 367 -11.41 -8.95 12.53
C THR A 367 -10.51 -7.72 12.64
N PHE A 368 -11.10 -6.52 12.65
CA PHE A 368 -10.37 -5.27 12.82
C PHE A 368 -9.61 -5.20 14.15
N PHE A 369 -10.26 -5.51 15.28
CA PHE A 369 -9.60 -5.49 16.59
C PHE A 369 -8.49 -6.52 16.70
N ILE A 370 -8.70 -7.77 16.26
CA ILE A 370 -7.66 -8.82 16.30
C ILE A 370 -6.45 -8.38 15.46
N ALA A 371 -6.66 -7.91 14.23
CA ALA A 371 -5.57 -7.41 13.39
C ALA A 371 -4.83 -6.21 14.01
N PHE A 372 -5.57 -5.27 14.61
CA PHE A 372 -4.99 -4.10 15.30
C PHE A 372 -4.14 -4.49 16.51
N TYR A 373 -4.63 -5.39 17.37
CA TYR A 373 -3.89 -5.86 18.54
C TYR A 373 -2.67 -6.70 18.15
N LEU A 374 -2.77 -7.59 17.15
CA LEU A 374 -1.62 -8.35 16.63
C LEU A 374 -0.55 -7.42 16.01
N ARG A 375 -0.96 -6.34 15.34
CA ARG A 375 -0.02 -5.32 14.83
C ARG A 375 0.63 -4.51 15.95
N LYS A 376 -0.10 -4.16 17.03
CA LYS A 376 0.46 -3.49 18.21
C LYS A 376 1.42 -4.41 18.99
N PHE A 377 1.12 -5.70 19.05
CA PHE A 377 1.93 -6.74 19.69
C PHE A 377 3.33 -6.87 19.10
N LYS A 378 3.52 -6.57 17.80
CA LYS A 378 4.84 -6.50 17.13
C LYS A 378 5.87 -5.63 17.88
N ASN A 379 5.41 -4.62 18.61
CA ASN A 379 6.24 -3.67 19.35
C ASN A 379 6.30 -3.95 20.87
N SER A 380 5.60 -4.96 21.37
CA SER A 380 5.48 -5.23 22.81
C SER A 380 6.67 -6.01 23.40
N SER A 381 6.94 -5.90 24.70
CA SER A 381 8.07 -6.57 25.36
C SER A 381 7.84 -8.05 25.74
N PHE A 382 6.59 -8.53 25.72
CA PHE A 382 6.21 -9.82 26.33
C PHE A 382 6.80 -11.10 25.70
N PHE A 383 7.34 -11.06 24.47
CA PHE A 383 7.76 -12.25 23.72
C PHE A 383 9.16 -12.10 23.07
N PRO A 384 9.90 -13.22 22.87
CA PRO A 384 11.19 -13.21 22.22
C PRO A 384 11.10 -12.63 20.79
N GLY A 385 12.08 -11.79 20.43
CA GLY A 385 12.02 -10.91 19.27
C GLY A 385 11.96 -11.57 17.88
N ARG A 386 12.09 -12.90 17.77
CA ARG A 386 11.79 -13.65 16.53
C ARG A 386 10.29 -13.95 16.42
N VAL A 387 9.72 -14.60 17.45
CA VAL A 387 8.29 -14.95 17.53
C VAL A 387 7.41 -13.71 17.42
N ARG A 388 7.78 -12.63 18.13
CA ARG A 388 7.06 -11.34 18.08
C ARG A 388 6.97 -10.74 16.67
N ARG A 389 8.03 -10.86 15.86
CA ARG A 389 8.03 -10.38 14.47
C ARG A 389 7.12 -11.21 13.59
N ILE A 390 7.22 -12.54 13.67
CA ILE A 390 6.38 -13.46 12.88
C ILE A 390 4.89 -13.22 13.19
N ILE A 391 4.49 -13.19 14.47
CA ILE A 391 3.09 -12.96 14.86
C ILE A 391 2.60 -11.57 14.41
N GLY A 392 3.46 -10.55 14.48
CA GLY A 392 3.14 -9.20 14.01
C GLY A 392 3.02 -9.07 12.48
N ASP A 393 3.83 -9.82 11.73
CA ASP A 393 3.85 -9.80 10.25
C ASP A 393 2.70 -10.64 9.67
N PHE A 394 2.35 -11.77 10.28
CA PHE A 394 1.19 -12.60 9.93
C PHE A 394 -0.13 -12.13 10.57
N GLY A 395 -0.15 -10.99 11.25
CA GLY A 395 -1.28 -10.55 12.07
C GLY A 395 -2.61 -10.40 11.32
N VAL A 396 -2.59 -9.94 10.06
CA VAL A 396 -3.82 -9.80 9.26
C VAL A 396 -4.32 -11.17 8.73
N PRO A 397 -3.50 -12.02 8.09
CA PRO A 397 -3.91 -13.39 7.75
C PRO A 397 -4.44 -14.21 8.95
N ILE A 398 -3.81 -14.07 10.12
CA ILE A 398 -4.28 -14.74 11.36
C ILE A 398 -5.65 -14.21 11.79
N ALA A 399 -5.89 -12.90 11.74
CA ALA A 399 -7.19 -12.31 12.08
C ALA A 399 -8.31 -12.81 11.15
N ILE A 400 -8.04 -12.89 9.84
CA ILE A 400 -8.97 -13.43 8.85
C ILE A 400 -9.28 -14.90 9.16
N LEU A 401 -8.24 -15.73 9.35
CA LEU A 401 -8.40 -17.17 9.61
C LEU A 401 -9.19 -17.44 10.90
N ILE A 402 -8.93 -16.69 11.98
CA ILE A 402 -9.69 -16.83 13.23
C ILE A 402 -11.18 -16.51 13.00
N MET A 403 -11.50 -15.42 12.29
CA MET A 403 -12.91 -15.06 12.09
C MET A 403 -13.64 -15.92 11.04
N VAL A 404 -12.93 -16.49 10.07
CA VAL A 404 -13.49 -17.53 9.20
C VAL A 404 -13.80 -18.82 9.99
N LEU A 405 -12.97 -19.20 10.97
CA LEU A 405 -13.28 -20.34 11.84
C LEU A 405 -14.45 -20.04 12.80
N VAL A 406 -14.59 -18.81 13.28
CA VAL A 406 -15.77 -18.38 14.07
C VAL A 406 -17.04 -18.46 13.21
N ASP A 407 -17.02 -17.92 11.98
CA ASP A 407 -18.16 -17.99 11.06
C ASP A 407 -18.53 -19.44 10.69
N TYR A 408 -17.53 -20.30 10.47
CA TYR A 408 -17.74 -21.73 10.21
C TYR A 408 -18.36 -22.46 11.41
N SER A 409 -17.99 -22.07 12.64
CA SER A 409 -18.52 -22.67 13.88
C SER A 409 -19.94 -22.23 14.23
N VAL A 410 -20.47 -21.20 13.55
CA VAL A 410 -21.86 -20.77 13.66
C VAL A 410 -22.64 -21.37 12.48
N GLU A 411 -23.32 -22.49 12.73
CA GLU A 411 -24.13 -23.17 11.73
C GLU A 411 -25.53 -22.54 11.58
N ASP A 412 -26.08 -21.97 12.67
CA ASP A 412 -27.46 -21.47 12.78
C ASP A 412 -27.67 -20.01 12.33
N THR A 413 -26.78 -19.41 11.52
CA THR A 413 -26.95 -18.02 11.04
C THR A 413 -26.25 -17.80 9.70
N TYR A 414 -26.94 -17.14 8.76
CA TYR A 414 -26.43 -16.90 7.42
C TYR A 414 -25.38 -15.77 7.37
N THR A 415 -24.42 -15.92 6.47
CA THR A 415 -23.46 -14.87 6.08
C THR A 415 -23.33 -14.80 4.55
N GLN A 416 -23.04 -13.61 4.01
CA GLN A 416 -23.06 -13.36 2.56
C GLN A 416 -22.14 -14.29 1.74
N VAL A 417 -20.99 -14.71 2.30
CA VAL A 417 -20.07 -15.64 1.62
C VAL A 417 -20.70 -17.02 1.40
N ARG A 418 -21.60 -17.45 2.30
CA ARG A 418 -22.31 -18.73 2.20
C ARG A 418 -23.35 -18.73 1.05
N VAL A 419 -23.76 -17.56 0.57
CA VAL A 419 -24.71 -17.40 -0.56
C VAL A 419 -24.04 -17.70 -1.90
N GLU A 420 -22.82 -17.21 -2.16
CA GLU A 420 -22.11 -17.50 -3.42
C GLU A 420 -21.72 -18.99 -3.52
N LEU A 421 -21.31 -19.62 -2.42
CA LEU A 421 -20.97 -21.04 -2.38
C LEU A 421 -22.19 -21.96 -2.60
N CYS A 422 -23.37 -21.63 -2.05
CA CYS A 422 -24.60 -22.37 -2.32
C CYS A 422 -25.20 -22.10 -3.71
N SER A 423 -24.75 -21.07 -4.44
CA SER A 423 -25.18 -20.80 -5.82
C SER A 423 -24.31 -21.52 -6.86
N LEU A 424 -23.25 -22.22 -6.41
CA LEU A 424 -22.25 -22.90 -7.23
C LEU A 424 -22.38 -24.44 -7.18
N HIS A 425 -23.43 -24.96 -6.53
CA HIS A 425 -23.66 -26.39 -6.30
C HIS A 425 -25.15 -26.76 -6.44
#